data_AF-A0AA42AWM8-F1
#
_entry.id   AF-A0AA42AWM8-F1
#
_cell.length_a   1.000
_cell.length_b   1.000
_cell.length_c   1.000
_cell.angle_alpha   90.00
_cell.angle_beta   90.00
_cell.angle_gamma   90.00
#
_symmetry.space_group_name_H-M   'P 1'
#
loop_
_entity.id
_entity.type
_entity.pdbx_description
1 polymer ?
#
loop_
_entity_poly.entity_id
_entity_poly.type
_entity_poly.pdbx_seq_one_letter_code
_entity_poly.pdbx_strand_id
1 'polypeptide(L)' 'NLRPDVPRCCPSALSNVMKKCWDANPDKRPEMDEVVTLIEDIDTTKGGGMIPADQAQGCLCFRKTRGP' A
#
# COMPACT_ATOMS: atom_id res chain seq x y z
N ASN A 1 4.69 -17.09 12.37
CA ASN A 1 4.45 -16.35 11.11
C ASN A 1 3.70 -15.06 11.38
N LEU A 2 4.42 -13.98 11.70
CA LEU A 2 3.82 -12.66 11.89
C LEU A 2 3.73 -11.97 10.53
N ARG A 3 2.57 -11.40 10.23
CA ARG A 3 2.38 -10.49 9.08
C ARG A 3 2.70 -9.07 9.56
N PRO A 4 3.42 -8.26 8.78
CA PRO A 4 3.75 -6.90 9.19
C PRO A 4 2.50 -6.03 9.30
N ASP A 5 2.55 -5.03 10.17
CA ASP A 5 1.53 -3.98 10.20
C ASP A 5 1.61 -3.12 8.94
N VAL A 6 0.46 -2.73 8.40
CA VAL A 6 0.39 -1.92 7.18
C VAL A 6 0.66 -0.46 7.54
N PRO A 7 1.70 0.19 6.97
CA PRO A 7 2.00 1.59 7.28
C PRO A 7 0.83 2.51 6.98
N ARG A 8 0.66 3.57 7.80
CA ARG A 8 -0.41 4.57 7.62
C ARG A 8 -0.36 5.35 6.29
N CYS A 9 0.75 5.30 5.57
CA CYS A 9 0.93 5.93 4.26
C CYS A 9 0.70 4.96 3.09
N CYS A 10 0.35 3.69 3.35
CA CYS A 10 0.07 2.71 2.32
C CYS A 10 -1.27 3.04 1.64
N PRO A 11 -1.34 3.16 0.31
CA PRO A 11 -2.59 3.32 -0.40
C PRO A 11 -3.56 2.17 -0.10
N SER A 12 -4.83 2.49 0.11
CA SER A 12 -5.86 1.49 0.44
C SER A 12 -5.93 0.35 -0.57
N ALA A 13 -5.77 0.65 -1.87
CA ALA A 13 -5.71 -0.34 -2.94
C ALA A 13 -4.58 -1.36 -2.72
N LEU A 14 -3.35 -0.89 -2.47
CA LEU A 14 -2.21 -1.77 -2.19
C LEU A 14 -2.40 -2.57 -0.89
N SER A 15 -2.95 -1.94 0.15
CA SER A 15 -3.24 -2.63 1.41
C SER A 15 -4.23 -3.78 1.24
N ASN A 16 -5.19 -3.64 0.32
CA ASN A 16 -6.17 -4.67 0.01
C ASN A 16 -5.54 -5.84 -0.76
N VAL A 17 -4.63 -5.56 -1.69
CA VAL A 17 -3.84 -6.61 -2.37
C VAL A 17 -3.02 -7.40 -1.35
N MET A 18 -2.30 -6.72 -0.45
CA MET A 18 -1.55 -7.39 0.62
C MET A 18 -2.43 -8.31 1.48
N LYS A 19 -3.62 -7.86 1.88
CA LYS A 19 -4.57 -8.67 2.67
C LYS A 19 -5.03 -9.93 1.91
N LYS A 20 -5.33 -9.82 0.60
CA LYS A 20 -5.73 -10.97 -0.23
C LYS A 20 -4.60 -11.99 -0.37
N CYS A 21 -3.38 -11.55 -0.67
CA CYS A 21 -2.21 -12.43 -0.77
C CYS A 21 -1.89 -13.14 0.55
N TRP A 22 -2.23 -12.51 1.67
CA TRP A 22 -1.96 -13.00 3.01
C TRP A 22 -3.15 -13.67 3.68
N ASP A 23 -4.20 -14.07 2.94
CA ASP A 23 -5.34 -14.76 3.52
C ASP A 23 -4.89 -16.03 4.27
N ALA A 24 -5.58 -16.30 5.39
CA ALA A 24 -5.32 -17.48 6.21
C ALA A 24 -5.69 -18.77 5.45
N ASN A 25 -6.73 -18.70 4.61
CA ASN A 25 -7.10 -19.77 3.70
C ASN A 25 -6.28 -19.68 2.40
N PRO A 26 -5.46 -20.69 2.03
CA PRO A 26 -4.73 -20.70 0.78
C PRO A 26 -5.64 -20.63 -0.46
N ASP A 27 -6.85 -21.21 -0.41
CA ASP A 27 -7.77 -21.23 -1.56
C ASP A 27 -8.36 -19.84 -1.89
N LYS A 28 -8.22 -18.88 -0.97
CA LYS A 28 -8.64 -17.49 -1.17
C LYS A 28 -7.55 -16.60 -1.72
N ARG A 29 -6.32 -17.12 -1.86
CA ARG A 29 -5.21 -16.35 -2.39
C ARG A 29 -5.35 -16.23 -3.91
N PRO A 30 -5.14 -15.04 -4.48
CA PRO A 30 -5.20 -14.84 -5.92
C PRO A 30 -4.09 -15.60 -6.63
N GLU A 31 -4.32 -15.96 -7.90
CA GLU A 31 -3.23 -16.41 -8.78
C GLU A 31 -2.27 -15.27 -9.10
N MET A 32 -1.04 -15.59 -9.50
CA MET A 32 -0.03 -14.57 -9.76
C MET A 32 -0.41 -13.61 -10.89
N ASP A 33 -1.14 -14.09 -11.91
CA ASP A 33 -1.65 -13.25 -12.99
C ASP A 33 -2.66 -12.21 -12.48
N GLU A 34 -3.55 -12.62 -11.57
CA GLU A 34 -4.47 -11.71 -10.88
C GLU A 34 -3.71 -10.72 -9.99
N VAL A 35 -2.64 -11.16 -9.31
CA VAL A 35 -1.82 -10.26 -8.50
C VAL A 35 -1.17 -9.18 -9.36
N VAL A 36 -0.62 -9.53 -10.51
CA VAL A 36 -0.03 -8.56 -11.46
C VAL A 36 -1.09 -7.57 -11.90
N THR A 37 -2.25 -8.06 -12.34
CA THR A 37 -3.37 -7.23 -12.77
C THR A 37 -3.82 -6.26 -11.66
N LEU A 38 -3.96 -6.76 -10.43
CA LEU A 38 -4.35 -5.95 -9.27
C LEU A 38 -3.31 -4.90 -8.91
N ILE A 39 -2.02 -5.13 -9.15
CA ILE A 39 -0.94 -4.18 -8.86
C ILE A 39 -0.85 -3.12 -9.94
N GLU A 40 -1.02 -3.49 -11.21
CA GLU A 40 -0.98 -2.57 -12.35
C GLU A 40 -2.17 -1.59 -12.34
N ASP A 41 -3.32 -2.01 -11.82
CA ASP A 41 -4.52 -1.15 -11.66
C ASP A 41 -4.38 -0.10 -10.54
N ILE A 42 -3.34 -0.18 -9.69
CA ILE A 42 -3.16 0.76 -8.59
C ILE A 42 -2.77 2.15 -9.13
N ASP A 43 -3.73 3.08 -9.07
CA ASP A 43 -3.49 4.47 -9.40
C ASP A 43 -2.58 5.17 -8.38
N THR A 44 -1.29 5.25 -8.71
CA THR A 44 -0.27 5.93 -7.89
C THR A 44 -0.34 7.45 -7.95
N THR A 45 -1.19 8.03 -8.81
CA THR A 45 -1.30 9.50 -8.97
C THR A 45 -2.21 10.14 -7.91
N LYS A 46 -3.12 9.36 -7.32
CA LYS A 46 -4.11 9.84 -6.33
C LYS A 46 -3.67 9.65 -4.88
N GLY A 47 -2.76 8.73 -4.61
CA GLY A 47 -2.10 8.63 -3.30
C GLY A 47 -0.98 9.65 -3.23
N GLY A 48 -0.77 10.31 -2.08
CA GLY A 48 0.29 11.33 -1.99
C GLY A 48 1.72 10.82 -2.27
N GLY A 49 1.92 9.52 -2.52
CA GLY A 49 3.18 8.81 -2.71
C GLY A 49 3.58 8.00 -1.47
N MET A 50 4.55 7.09 -1.60
CA MET A 50 5.31 6.61 -0.43
C MET A 50 6.32 7.70 -0.04
N ILE A 51 6.49 7.95 1.26
CA ILE A 51 7.58 8.82 1.74
C ILE A 51 8.85 7.96 1.71
N PRO A 52 9.93 8.38 1.03
CA PRO A 52 11.22 7.70 1.11
C PRO A 52 11.68 7.64 2.57
N ALA A 53 12.24 6.51 3.01
CA ALA A 53 12.69 6.33 4.39
C ALA A 53 13.71 7.40 4.86
N ASP A 54 14.37 8.08 3.92
CA ASP A 54 15.44 9.06 4.15
C ASP A 54 14.98 10.53 4.08
N GLN A 55 13.68 10.81 3.87
CA GLN A 55 13.23 12.21 3.74
C GLN A 55 13.06 12.86 5.13
N ALA A 56 14.12 13.54 5.57
CA ALA A 56 14.14 14.35 6.78
C ALA A 56 12.89 15.27 6.86
N GLN A 57 12.29 15.31 8.05
CA GLN A 57 11.10 16.09 8.37
C GLN A 57 11.39 17.60 8.24
N GLY A 58 11.24 18.13 7.03
CA GLY A 58 11.16 19.57 6.79
C GLY A 58 9.96 20.20 7.52
N CYS A 59 10.07 21.50 7.76
CA CYS A 59 9.13 22.33 8.51
C CYS A 59 7.65 22.01 8.21
N LEU A 60 6.83 22.01 9.27
CA LEU A 60 5.41 21.66 9.30
C LEU A 60 4.53 22.42 8.28
N CYS A 61 5.04 23.52 7.69
CA CYS A 61 4.34 24.34 6.69
C CYS A 61 4.30 23.76 5.27
N PHE A 62 5.16 22.79 4.92
CA PHE A 62 5.19 22.17 3.58
C PHE A 62 4.70 20.71 3.57
N ARG A 63 4.09 20.26 4.67
CA ARG A 63 3.51 18.92 4.72
C ARG A 63 2.31 18.86 3.78
N LYS A 64 2.46 18.19 2.63
CA LYS A 64 1.31 17.75 1.82
C LYS A 64 0.38 16.98 2.75
N THR A 65 -0.76 17.58 3.11
CA THR A 65 -1.87 16.88 3.76
C THR A 65 -2.25 15.72 2.83
N ARG A 66 -1.95 14.50 3.26
CA ARG A 66 -2.39 13.30 2.57
C ARG A 66 -3.79 12.98 3.08
N GLY A 67 -4.74 12.97 2.14
CA GLY A 67 -6.14 12.67 2.42
C GLY A 67 -6.36 11.22 2.87
N PRO A 68 -7.56 10.94 3.41
CA PRO A 68 -7.96 9.60 3.87
C PRO A 68 -7.94 8.56 2.74
#